data_AF-I4B1M8-F1
#
_entry.id   AF-I4B1M8-F1
#
_cell.length_a   1.000
_cell.length_b   1.000
_cell.length_c   1.000
_cell.angle_alpha   90.00
_cell.angle_beta   90.00
_cell.angle_gamma   90.00
#
_symmetry.space_group_name_H-M   'P 1'
#
loop_
_entity.id
_entity.type
_entity.pdbx_description
1 polymer ?
#
loop_
_entity_poly.entity_id
_entity_poly.type
_entity_poly.pdbx_seq_one_letter_code
_entity_poly.pdbx_strand_id
1 'polypeptide(L)'
;MNVKFTYLYRDAGNYKTWYDVVFPNRTGKTAEQLTEEIKKHLISGQYFDKALAPLPIEPEHDFDEELDYTWLEFHSLRETPESSTSSQDIEDFIASLGANLA
;
A
#
# COMPACT_ATOMS: atom_id res chain seq x y z
N MET A 1 -5.96 -18.01 -0.85
CA MET A 1 -5.06 -17.54 -1.92
C MET A 1 -4.29 -16.34 -1.39
N ASN A 2 -3.05 -16.09 -1.80
CA ASN A 2 -2.35 -14.87 -1.36
C ASN A 2 -2.97 -13.63 -2.03
N VAL A 3 -2.62 -12.44 -1.55
CA VAL A 3 -3.15 -11.18 -2.08
C VAL A 3 -2.01 -10.29 -2.53
N LYS A 4 -2.03 -9.88 -3.79
CA LYS A 4 -1.14 -8.86 -4.36
C LYS A 4 -1.72 -7.49 -4.09
N PHE A 5 -0.97 -6.67 -3.37
CA PHE A 5 -1.19 -5.26 -3.15
C PHE A 5 -0.34 -4.45 -4.11
N THR A 6 -0.99 -3.60 -4.90
CA THR A 6 -0.34 -2.69 -5.84
C THR A 6 -0.57 -1.25 -5.39
N TYR A 7 0.49 -0.46 -5.38
CA TYR A 7 0.47 0.96 -5.04
C TYR A 7 1.53 1.72 -5.85
N LEU A 8 1.50 3.05 -5.80
CA LEU A 8 2.45 3.88 -6.50
C LEU A 8 2.88 5.12 -5.71
N TYR A 9 4.08 5.60 -6.01
CA TYR A 9 4.55 6.94 -5.67
C TYR A 9 4.36 7.87 -6.87
N ARG A 10 3.99 9.13 -6.62
CA ARG A 10 4.02 10.21 -7.62
C ARG A 10 5.00 11.28 -7.19
N ASP A 11 5.89 11.67 -8.09
CA ASP A 11 6.72 12.84 -7.90
C ASP A 11 5.97 14.13 -8.30
N ALA A 12 6.62 15.28 -8.11
CA ALA A 12 6.09 16.59 -8.50
C ALA A 12 5.80 16.72 -10.02
N GLY A 13 6.48 15.92 -10.85
CA GLY A 13 6.26 15.83 -12.29
C GLY A 13 5.13 14.88 -12.69
N ASN A 14 4.46 14.25 -11.73
CA ASN A 14 3.43 13.21 -11.93
C ASN A 14 3.95 11.95 -12.64
N TYR A 15 5.26 11.67 -12.57
CA TYR A 15 5.82 10.36 -12.90
C TYR A 15 5.39 9.36 -11.84
N LYS A 16 5.20 8.10 -12.26
CA LYS A 16 4.68 7.03 -11.40
C LYS A 16 5.70 5.93 -11.22
N THR A 17 6.02 5.65 -9.97
CA THR A 17 6.81 4.46 -9.60
C THR A 17 5.87 3.45 -8.96
N TRP A 18 5.78 2.25 -9.55
CA TRP A 18 4.84 1.21 -9.16
C TRP A 18 5.50 0.15 -8.29
N TYR A 19 4.75 -0.34 -7.31
CA TYR A 19 5.20 -1.37 -6.37
C TYR A 19 4.14 -2.45 -6.21
N ASP A 20 4.61 -3.69 -6.11
CA ASP A 20 3.79 -4.87 -5.86
C ASP A 20 4.33 -5.62 -4.64
N VAL A 21 3.42 -5.99 -3.72
CA VAL A 21 3.73 -6.83 -2.56
C VAL A 21 2.71 -7.95 -2.47
N VAL A 22 3.18 -9.19 -2.33
CA VAL A 22 2.31 -10.35 -2.16
C VAL A 22 2.26 -10.71 -0.68
N PHE A 23 1.12 -10.42 -0.06
CA PHE A 23 0.84 -10.75 1.32
C PHE A 23 0.20 -12.14 1.44
N PRO A 24 0.57 -12.93 2.47
CA PRO A 24 -0.30 -13.96 3.00
C PRO A 24 -1.69 -13.41 3.31
N ASN A 25 -2.72 -14.22 3.05
CA ASN A 25 -4.10 -13.96 3.42
C ASN A 25 -4.63 -15.17 4.18
N ARG A 26 -4.38 -15.19 5.50
CA ARG A 26 -4.66 -16.33 6.37
C ARG A 26 -6.14 -16.52 6.65
N THR A 27 -6.93 -15.45 6.60
CA THR A 27 -8.39 -15.49 6.83
C THR A 27 -9.17 -15.87 5.59
N GLY A 28 -8.55 -15.77 4.40
CA GLY A 28 -9.17 -16.12 3.14
C GLY A 28 -10.23 -15.12 2.68
N LYS A 29 -10.16 -13.86 3.12
CA LYS A 29 -11.06 -12.79 2.62
C LYS A 29 -10.83 -12.56 1.13
N THR A 30 -11.90 -12.20 0.41
CA THR A 30 -11.79 -11.87 -1.01
C THR A 30 -11.07 -10.54 -1.20
N ALA A 31 -10.52 -10.32 -2.40
CA ALA A 31 -9.91 -9.04 -2.76
C ALA A 31 -10.89 -7.86 -2.61
N GLU A 32 -12.17 -8.06 -2.91
CA GLU A 32 -13.21 -7.04 -2.74
C GLU A 32 -13.42 -6.70 -1.26
N GLN A 33 -13.52 -7.70 -0.38
CA GLN A 33 -13.68 -7.48 1.06
C GLN A 33 -12.49 -6.71 1.65
N LEU A 34 -11.27 -7.07 1.24
CA LEU A 34 -10.06 -6.38 1.68
C LEU A 34 -9.95 -4.97 1.06
N THR A 35 -10.43 -4.78 -0.17
CA THR A 35 -10.47 -3.45 -0.82
C THR A 35 -11.43 -2.50 -0.11
N GLU A 36 -12.61 -2.99 0.30
CA GLU A 36 -13.52 -2.17 1.08
C GLU A 36 -12.99 -1.89 2.49
N GLU A 37 -12.21 -2.80 3.07
CA GLU A 37 -11.57 -2.58 4.36
C GLU A 37 -10.43 -1.56 4.27
N ILE A 38 -9.46 -1.75 3.37
CA ILE A 38 -8.30 -0.85 3.26
C ILE A 38 -8.72 0.60 3.02
N LYS A 39 -9.72 0.83 2.16
CA LYS A 39 -10.23 2.19 1.84
C LYS A 39 -10.71 2.97 3.07
N LYS A 40 -11.13 2.31 4.15
CA LYS A 40 -11.54 2.98 5.39
C LYS A 40 -10.37 3.61 6.14
N HIS A 41 -9.16 3.10 5.90
CA HIS A 41 -7.91 3.53 6.55
C HIS A 41 -7.08 4.45 5.65
N LEU A 42 -7.49 4.63 4.39
CA LEU A 42 -6.80 5.52 3.44
C LEU A 42 -7.30 6.95 3.57
N ILE A 43 -6.38 7.90 3.47
CA ILE A 43 -6.66 9.33 3.31
C ILE A 43 -7.48 9.51 2.03
N SER A 44 -8.69 10.05 2.18
CA SER A 44 -9.67 10.20 1.10
C SER A 44 -9.98 8.89 0.36
N GLY A 45 -9.79 7.72 1.00
CA GLY A 45 -10.02 6.41 0.37
C GLY A 45 -8.99 6.01 -0.69
N GLN A 46 -7.89 6.76 -0.84
CA GLN A 46 -6.94 6.57 -1.94
C GLN A 46 -5.47 6.63 -1.53
N TYR A 47 -5.11 7.35 -0.46
CA TYR A 47 -3.72 7.61 -0.10
C TYR A 47 -3.33 7.07 1.27
N PHE A 48 -2.05 6.77 1.47
CA PHE A 48 -1.49 6.39 2.78
C PHE A 48 -0.07 6.94 2.93
N ASP A 49 0.40 7.06 4.17
CA ASP A 49 1.72 7.61 4.46
C ASP A 49 2.85 6.71 3.93
N LYS A 50 3.86 7.32 3.29
CA LYS A 50 5.08 6.67 2.81
C LYS A 50 5.84 5.96 3.92
N ALA A 51 5.77 6.44 5.16
CA ALA A 51 6.36 5.78 6.33
C ALA A 51 5.75 4.41 6.64
N LEU A 52 4.55 4.13 6.13
CA LEU A 52 3.84 2.86 6.26
C LEU A 52 4.00 1.96 5.03
N ALA A 53 4.87 2.33 4.08
CA ALA A 53 5.11 1.53 2.89
C ALA A 53 5.61 0.12 3.25
N PRO A 54 5.05 -0.95 2.64
CA PRO A 54 5.54 -2.31 2.88
C PRO A 54 6.91 -2.58 2.26
N LEU A 55 7.32 -1.79 1.27
CA LEU A 55 8.68 -1.80 0.72
C LEU A 55 9.34 -0.43 0.96
N PRO A 56 10.66 -0.39 1.23
CA PRO A 56 11.41 0.85 1.27
C PRO A 56 11.23 1.64 -0.03
N ILE A 57 10.94 2.93 0.10
CA ILE A 57 10.80 3.85 -1.03
C ILE A 57 12.03 4.75 -1.02
N GLU A 58 13.01 4.40 -1.83
CA GLU A 58 14.19 5.23 -2.06
C GLU A 58 13.83 6.31 -3.09
N PRO A 59 13.93 7.61 -2.75
CA PRO A 59 13.73 8.65 -3.74
C PRO A 59 14.88 8.64 -4.74
N GLU A 60 14.58 8.90 -6.02
CA GLU A 60 15.60 9.00 -7.09
C GLU A 60 16.42 10.30 -7.01
N HIS A 61 15.98 11.23 -6.16
CA HIS A 61 16.58 12.55 -5.91
C HIS A 61 16.55 12.89 -4.41
N ASP A 62 17.27 13.95 -4.02
CA ASP A 62 17.21 14.47 -2.65
C ASP A 62 15.78 14.91 -2.32
N PHE A 63 15.23 14.42 -1.21
CA PHE A 63 13.86 14.75 -0.80
C PHE A 63 13.69 16.26 -0.60
N ASP A 64 12.76 16.86 -1.34
CA ASP A 64 12.40 18.26 -1.24
C ASP A 64 11.05 18.38 -0.53
N GLU A 65 11.04 18.88 0.71
CA GLU A 65 9.83 19.03 1.53
C GLU A 65 8.74 19.90 0.88
N GLU A 66 9.09 20.78 -0.06
CA GLU A 66 8.13 21.63 -0.77
C GLU A 66 7.50 20.92 -1.99
N LEU A 67 8.17 19.89 -2.54
CA LEU A 67 7.79 19.27 -3.80
C LEU A 67 7.41 17.79 -3.68
N ASP A 68 8.01 17.06 -2.74
CA ASP A 68 7.83 15.62 -2.59
C ASP A 68 6.67 15.30 -1.64
N TYR A 69 5.71 14.53 -2.15
CA TYR A 69 4.58 14.09 -1.38
C TYR A 69 5.00 12.96 -0.42
N THR A 70 4.55 13.05 0.83
CA THR A 70 4.74 11.97 1.82
C THR A 70 3.69 10.87 1.68
N TRP A 71 2.86 10.90 0.64
CA TRP A 71 1.77 9.95 0.42
C TRP A 71 2.03 9.04 -0.76
N LEU A 72 1.62 7.78 -0.59
CA LEU A 72 1.55 6.76 -1.61
C LEU A 72 0.08 6.55 -2.02
N GLU A 73 -0.14 6.24 -3.28
CA GLU A 73 -1.47 6.00 -3.84
C GLU A 73 -1.75 4.51 -3.92
N PHE A 74 -2.83 4.09 -3.26
CA PHE A 74 -3.41 2.76 -3.40
C PHE A 74 -3.93 2.56 -4.83
N HIS A 75 -3.60 1.41 -5.44
CA HIS A 75 -4.14 1.03 -6.73
C HIS A 75 -5.11 -0.15 -6.67
N SER A 76 -4.68 -1.29 -6.12
CA SER A 76 -5.55 -2.48 -6.06
C SER A 76 -5.08 -3.54 -5.07
N LEU A 77 -6.03 -4.37 -4.64
CA LEU A 77 -5.79 -5.70 -4.09
C LEU A 77 -6.34 -6.74 -5.06
N ARG A 78 -5.59 -7.81 -5.30
CA ARG A 78 -6.01 -8.93 -6.16
C ARG A 78 -5.58 -10.25 -5.54
N GLU A 79 -6.44 -11.25 -5.58
CA GLU A 79 -6.01 -12.61 -5.22
C GLU A 79 -4.99 -13.12 -6.25
N THR A 80 -3.95 -13.82 -5.79
CA THR A 80 -2.89 -14.36 -6.64
C THR A 80 -2.39 -15.72 -6.15
N PRO A 81 -2.04 -16.66 -7.06
CA PRO A 81 -1.36 -17.90 -6.70
C PRO A 81 0.14 -17.71 -6.41
N GLU A 82 0.70 -16.51 -6.61
CA GLU A 82 2.10 -16.21 -6.32
C GLU A 82 2.45 -16.47 -4.84
N SER A 83 3.68 -16.91 -4.59
CA SER A 83 4.19 -17.06 -3.23
C SER A 83 4.32 -15.68 -2.57
N SER A 84 4.09 -15.62 -1.25
CA SER A 84 4.17 -14.36 -0.51
C SER A 84 5.59 -13.80 -0.52
N THR A 85 5.70 -12.50 -0.80
CA THR A 85 6.95 -11.73 -0.66
C THR A 85 7.05 -11.04 0.70
N SER A 86 5.97 -11.04 1.48
CA SER A 86 5.91 -10.54 2.85
C SER A 86 5.69 -11.67 3.86
N SER A 87 6.18 -11.48 5.09
CA SER A 87 5.88 -12.35 6.24
C SER A 87 4.68 -11.86 7.07
N GLN A 88 4.33 -10.58 6.93
CA GLN A 88 3.17 -9.93 7.55
C GLN A 88 1.88 -10.35 6.82
N ASP A 89 0.76 -10.57 7.53
CA ASP A 89 -0.54 -10.84 6.89
C ASP A 89 -1.16 -9.56 6.31
N ILE A 90 -1.97 -9.68 5.26
CA ILE A 90 -2.65 -8.53 4.64
C ILE A 90 -3.54 -7.77 5.62
N GLU A 91 -4.21 -8.45 6.56
CA GLU A 91 -5.07 -7.77 7.53
C GLU A 91 -4.27 -7.00 8.58
N ASP A 92 -3.12 -7.54 8.99
CA ASP A 92 -2.19 -6.86 9.90
C ASP A 92 -1.63 -5.59 9.23
N PHE A 93 -1.31 -5.67 7.94
CA PHE A 93 -0.91 -4.50 7.16
C PHE A 93 -2.03 -3.45 7.09
N ILE A 94 -3.25 -3.85 6.70
CA ILE A 94 -4.39 -2.92 6.60
C ILE A 94 -4.66 -2.24 7.95
N ALA A 95 -4.63 -2.99 9.05
CA ALA A 95 -4.82 -2.44 10.40
C ALA A 95 -3.74 -1.40 10.77
N SER A 96 -2.50 -1.60 10.31
CA SER A 96 -1.40 -0.64 10.56
C SER A 96 -1.61 0.72 9.88
N LEU A 97 -2.39 0.78 8.80
CA LEU A 97 -2.71 2.03 8.10
C LEU A 97 -3.64 2.93 8.93
N GLY A 98 -4.54 2.35 9.72
CA GLY A 98 -5.50 3.09 10.54
C GLY A 98 -4.94 3.59 11.87
N ALA A 99 -3.80 3.09 12.32
CA ALA A 99 -3.24 3.40 13.64
C ALA A 99 -2.75 4.85 13.79
N ASN A 100 -2.56 5.58 12.68
CA ASN A 100 -2.10 6.98 12.67
C ASN A 100 -3.23 8.00 12.43
N LEU A 101 -4.49 7.55 12.34
CA LEU A 101 -5.68 8.43 12.16
C LEU A 101 -6.40 8.75 13.49
N ALA A 102 -5.86 8.31 14.63
CA ALA A 102 -6.44 8.47 15.97
C ALA A 102 -5.79 9.61 16.78
#